data_AF-A0A4Y9YJ90-F1
#
_entry.id   AF-A0A4Y9YJ90-F1
#
_cell.length_a   1.000
_cell.length_b   1.000
_cell.length_c   1.000
_cell.angle_alpha   90.00
_cell.angle_beta   90.00
_cell.angle_gamma   90.00
#
_symmetry.space_group_name_H-M   'P 1'
#
loop_
_entity.id
_entity.type
_entity.pdbx_description
1 polymer ?
#
loop_
_entity_poly.entity_id
_entity_poly.type
_entity_poly.pdbx_seq_one_letter_code
_entity_poly.pdbx_strand_id
1 'polypeptide(L)'
;MSNSDAPTVEGTKTPTYNRLFNAPDADLTVRSSDGQLFRVHRRNLYEHTEGFPGEDITVNTDEEIVSLTESASTLELLFQFMYRQEQPDVRQLQSTELFDLAEAVEKYRVFPALQVCNMAIAEGGVEEEEEEEEGGPFSHRPIARARLDFLTVTALTSYNIASHI
;
A
#
# COMPACT_ATOMS: atom_id res chain seq x y z
N MET A 1 32.31 -15.31 41.49
CA MET A 1 30.97 -15.07 40.92
C MET A 1 30.80 -13.57 40.80
N SER A 2 30.58 -13.10 39.57
CA SER A 2 30.02 -11.80 39.14
C SER A 2 30.70 -11.41 37.82
N ASN A 3 30.31 -12.09 36.74
CA ASN A 3 30.50 -11.54 35.40
C ASN A 3 29.39 -10.51 35.20
N SER A 4 29.79 -9.27 34.97
CA SER A 4 28.93 -8.18 34.54
C SER A 4 28.47 -8.44 33.12
N ASP A 5 27.21 -8.82 32.98
CA ASP A 5 26.51 -8.86 31.71
C ASP A 5 26.30 -7.41 31.25
N ALA A 6 27.12 -6.95 30.31
CA ALA A 6 26.90 -5.69 29.63
C ALA A 6 25.82 -5.91 28.57
N PRO A 7 24.80 -5.04 28.45
CA PRO A 7 23.80 -5.21 27.42
C PRO A 7 24.47 -4.99 26.06
N THR A 8 24.41 -6.01 25.21
CA THR A 8 24.72 -5.94 23.78
C THR A 8 23.92 -4.79 23.17
N VAL A 9 24.58 -3.68 22.89
CA VAL A 9 24.01 -2.57 22.11
C VAL A 9 23.86 -3.09 20.68
N GLU A 10 22.65 -3.51 20.33
CA GLU A 10 22.29 -3.81 18.95
C GLU A 10 22.63 -2.58 18.09
N GLY A 11 23.35 -2.81 17.00
CA GLY A 11 23.90 -1.76 16.14
C GLY A 11 22.80 -0.81 15.66
N THR A 12 22.94 0.46 16.00
CA THR A 12 22.07 1.53 15.52
C THR A 12 22.31 1.74 14.02
N LYS A 13 21.64 0.93 13.20
CA LYS A 13 21.58 1.12 11.76
C LYS A 13 20.97 2.51 11.53
N THR A 14 21.73 3.39 10.89
CA THR A 14 21.28 4.77 10.63
C THR A 14 19.94 4.75 9.90
N PRO A 15 18.96 5.56 10.31
CA PRO A 15 17.67 5.62 9.66
C PRO A 15 17.86 5.98 8.18
N THR A 16 17.31 5.15 7.29
CA THR A 16 17.38 5.39 5.85
C THR A 16 16.14 6.16 5.45
N TYR A 17 16.32 7.39 4.99
CA TYR A 17 15.22 8.22 4.47
C TYR A 17 15.06 8.01 2.97
N ASN A 18 13.81 8.02 2.52
CA ASN A 18 13.47 7.98 1.10
C ASN A 18 14.02 9.25 0.39
N ARG A 19 14.40 9.13 -0.88
CA ARG A 19 15.00 10.26 -1.61
C ARG A 19 13.97 11.22 -2.19
N LEU A 20 12.80 10.71 -2.59
CA LEU A 20 11.72 11.50 -3.17
C LEU A 20 10.87 12.19 -2.08
N PHE A 21 10.67 11.51 -0.95
CA PHE A 21 9.82 11.96 0.15
C PHE A 21 10.63 12.15 1.43
N ASN A 22 11.39 13.24 1.48
CA ASN A 22 12.16 13.65 2.65
C ASN A 22 12.11 15.17 2.83
N ALA A 23 10.89 15.73 2.88
CA ALA A 23 10.71 17.17 2.96
C ALA A 23 11.14 17.71 4.34
N PRO A 24 11.92 18.81 4.40
CA PRO A 24 12.41 19.37 5.65
C PRO A 24 11.28 19.96 6.52
N ASP A 25 10.20 20.40 5.89
CA ASP A 25 8.99 20.99 6.47
C ASP A 25 7.84 20.00 6.68
N ALA A 26 8.08 18.71 6.45
CA ALA A 26 7.12 17.64 6.71
C ALA A 26 6.69 17.60 8.19
N ASP A 27 5.39 17.40 8.40
CA ASP A 27 4.72 17.28 9.69
C ASP A 27 4.35 15.82 10.06
N LEU A 28 4.72 14.86 9.21
CA LEU A 28 4.54 13.43 9.45
C LEU A 28 5.75 12.63 8.99
N THR A 29 6.20 11.72 9.86
CA THR A 29 7.16 10.67 9.49
C THR A 29 6.46 9.32 9.41
N VAL A 30 6.50 8.70 8.23
CA VAL A 30 5.99 7.35 7.99
C VAL A 30 7.16 6.38 7.87
N ARG A 31 7.02 5.17 8.40
CA ARG A 31 7.98 4.07 8.25
C ARG A 31 7.35 2.92 7.48
N SER A 32 7.99 2.48 6.40
CA SER A 32 7.63 1.26 5.67
C SER A 32 7.97 0.00 6.46
N SER A 33 7.45 -1.15 6.03
CA SER A 33 7.74 -2.45 6.64
C SER A 33 9.20 -2.88 6.51
N ASP A 34 9.91 -2.42 5.48
CA ASP A 34 11.35 -2.61 5.28
C ASP A 34 12.22 -1.56 6.00
N GLY A 35 11.60 -0.67 6.79
CA GLY A 35 12.27 0.25 7.70
C GLY A 35 12.76 1.56 7.09
N GLN A 36 12.39 1.87 5.84
CA GLN A 36 12.64 3.18 5.23
C GLN A 36 11.69 4.25 5.80
N LEU A 37 12.21 5.45 6.01
CA LEU A 37 11.45 6.60 6.54
C LEU A 37 11.07 7.58 5.43
N PHE A 38 9.84 8.05 5.48
CA PHE A 38 9.25 9.02 4.57
C PHE A 38 8.82 10.24 5.37
N ARG A 39 9.30 11.43 4.99
CA ARG A 39 8.86 12.68 5.59
C ARG A 39 7.90 13.37 4.63
N VAL A 40 6.62 13.37 4.99
CA VAL A 40 5.49 13.79 4.15
C VAL A 40 4.57 14.76 4.89
N HIS A 41 3.68 15.41 4.15
CA HIS A 41 2.71 16.38 4.67
C HIS A 41 1.35 15.73 4.89
N ARG A 42 0.82 15.75 6.11
CA ARG A 42 -0.51 15.19 6.44
C ARG A 42 -1.61 15.75 5.57
N ARG A 43 -1.57 17.04 5.29
CA ARG A 43 -2.54 17.72 4.44
C ARG A 43 -2.66 17.05 3.07
N ASN A 44 -1.54 16.71 2.44
CA ASN A 44 -1.55 16.08 1.12
C ASN A 44 -2.16 14.68 1.19
N LEU A 45 -1.88 13.93 2.26
CA LEU A 45 -2.47 12.60 2.48
C LEU A 45 -3.99 12.73 2.71
N TYR A 46 -4.41 13.66 3.56
CA TYR A 46 -5.82 13.90 3.88
C TYR A 46 -6.64 14.33 2.67
N GLU A 47 -6.11 15.19 1.80
CA GLU A 47 -6.82 15.66 0.60
C GLU A 47 -7.09 14.54 -0.43
N HIS A 48 -6.34 13.42 -0.38
CA HIS A 48 -6.38 12.37 -1.40
C HIS A 48 -6.79 10.99 -0.87
N THR A 49 -7.03 10.84 0.43
CA THR A 49 -7.31 9.53 1.08
C THR A 49 -8.40 9.63 2.14
N GLU A 50 -9.03 8.48 2.46
CA GLU A 50 -9.86 8.35 3.67
C GLU A 50 -9.14 7.58 4.80
N GLY A 51 -7.99 6.96 4.51
CA GLY A 51 -7.29 6.07 5.43
C GLY A 51 -6.31 6.73 6.40
N PHE A 52 -6.00 8.02 6.23
CA PHE A 52 -5.07 8.73 7.11
C PHE A 52 -5.81 9.64 8.09
N PRO A 53 -5.39 9.66 9.38
CA PRO A 53 -5.97 10.57 10.36
C PRO A 53 -5.77 12.02 9.90
N GLY A 54 -6.88 12.76 9.80
CA GLY A 54 -6.89 14.16 9.36
C GLY A 54 -6.27 15.13 10.37
N GLU A 55 -6.33 16.43 10.02
CA GLU A 55 -5.75 17.55 10.80
C GLU A 55 -6.30 17.66 12.25
N ASP A 56 -7.40 16.99 12.56
CA ASP A 56 -8.02 17.02 13.90
C ASP A 56 -7.32 16.14 14.95
N ILE A 57 -6.37 15.26 14.56
CA ILE A 57 -5.61 14.51 15.56
C ILE A 57 -4.37 15.32 15.95
N THR A 58 -4.44 15.95 17.14
CA THR A 58 -3.29 16.49 17.89
C THR A 58 -2.35 15.36 18.32
N VAL A 59 -1.74 14.67 17.36
CA VAL A 59 -0.61 13.79 17.60
C VAL A 59 0.60 14.70 17.76
N ASN A 60 1.29 14.64 18.90
CA ASN A 60 2.56 15.35 19.09
C ASN A 60 3.53 14.91 17.97
N THR A 61 3.69 15.77 16.98
CA THR A 61 4.20 15.49 15.63
C THR A 61 5.68 15.23 15.56
N ASP A 62 6.43 15.68 16.55
CA ASP A 62 7.87 15.81 16.41
C ASP A 62 8.59 14.47 16.70
N GLU A 63 7.86 13.46 17.23
CA GLU A 63 8.44 12.17 17.64
C GLU A 63 7.65 10.94 17.18
N GLU A 64 6.40 11.07 16.72
CA GLU A 64 5.60 9.89 16.35
C GLU A 64 5.87 9.42 14.90
N ILE A 65 6.59 8.31 14.80
CA ILE A 65 6.79 7.58 13.53
C ILE A 65 5.63 6.62 13.32
N VAL A 66 4.81 6.89 12.29
CA VAL A 66 3.70 6.00 11.91
C VAL A 66 4.24 4.85 11.09
N SER A 67 4.12 3.63 11.59
CA SER A 67 4.59 2.43 10.88
C SER A 67 3.47 1.82 10.05
N LEU A 68 3.73 1.62 8.76
CA LEU A 68 2.83 0.99 7.80
C LEU A 68 3.34 -0.38 7.41
N THR A 69 2.45 -1.23 6.88
CA THR A 69 2.75 -2.62 6.51
C THR A 69 3.36 -2.74 5.10
N GLU A 70 3.22 -1.69 4.32
CA GLU A 70 3.63 -1.60 2.93
C GLU A 70 5.13 -1.39 2.80
N SER A 71 5.70 -1.91 1.72
CA SER A 71 7.12 -1.74 1.38
C SER A 71 7.44 -0.28 1.04
N ALA A 72 8.73 0.07 1.04
CA ALA A 72 9.16 1.40 0.62
C ALA A 72 8.75 1.72 -0.83
N SER A 73 8.85 0.76 -1.76
CA SER A 73 8.49 0.96 -3.17
C SER A 73 7.00 1.21 -3.34
N THR A 74 6.15 0.47 -2.62
CA THR A 74 4.69 0.66 -2.65
C THR A 74 4.32 2.04 -2.09
N LEU A 75 4.90 2.44 -0.95
CA LEU A 75 4.62 3.76 -0.35
C LEU A 75 5.11 4.91 -1.22
N GLU A 76 6.26 4.76 -1.89
CA GLU A 76 6.78 5.76 -2.82
C GLU A 76 5.81 6.00 -3.99
N LEU A 77 5.27 4.94 -4.60
CA LEU A 77 4.24 5.06 -5.64
C LEU A 77 2.96 5.69 -5.09
N LEU A 78 2.51 5.22 -3.94
CA LEU A 78 1.29 5.71 -3.28
C LEU A 78 1.37 7.21 -2.97
N PHE A 79 2.48 7.70 -2.44
CA PHE A 79 2.68 9.12 -2.17
C PHE A 79 2.81 9.94 -3.45
N GLN A 80 3.30 9.37 -4.56
CA GLN A 80 3.33 10.10 -5.82
C GLN A 80 1.93 10.51 -6.28
N PHE A 81 0.92 9.65 -6.06
CA PHE A 81 -0.49 9.96 -6.34
C PHE A 81 -1.10 11.05 -5.46
N MET A 82 -0.49 11.38 -4.32
CA MET A 82 -1.02 12.35 -3.35
C MET A 82 -0.36 13.72 -3.43
N TYR A 83 0.68 13.86 -4.25
CA TYR A 83 1.40 15.12 -4.42
C TYR A 83 1.11 15.70 -5.81
N ARG A 84 1.20 17.03 -5.89
CA ARG A 84 1.06 17.76 -7.16
C ARG A 84 2.28 17.54 -8.04
N GLN A 85 2.26 16.43 -8.77
CA GLN A 85 3.28 16.02 -9.73
C GLN A 85 2.66 15.19 -10.85
N GLU A 86 3.48 14.83 -11.84
CA GLU A 86 3.09 13.85 -12.84
C GLU A 86 2.86 12.48 -12.20
N GLN A 87 1.77 11.84 -12.58
CA GLN A 87 1.36 10.56 -12.00
C GLN A 87 2.25 9.43 -12.55
N PRO A 88 2.66 8.46 -11.72
CA PRO A 88 3.48 7.36 -12.19
C PRO A 88 2.71 6.50 -13.20
N ASP A 89 3.40 6.02 -14.22
CA ASP A 89 2.79 5.16 -15.23
C ASP A 89 2.68 3.72 -14.71
N VAL A 90 1.50 3.38 -14.17
CA VAL A 90 1.25 2.05 -13.59
C VAL A 90 1.39 0.90 -14.59
N ARG A 91 1.32 1.17 -15.90
CA ARG A 91 1.45 0.14 -16.95
C ARG A 91 2.89 -0.35 -17.11
N GLN A 92 3.85 0.38 -16.55
CA GLN A 92 5.27 0.01 -16.56
C GLN A 92 5.69 -0.80 -15.33
N LEU A 93 4.79 -0.96 -14.35
CA LEU A 93 5.04 -1.72 -13.14
C LEU A 93 5.02 -3.23 -13.44
N GLN A 94 5.84 -4.00 -12.71
CA GLN A 94 5.68 -5.45 -12.72
C GLN A 94 4.35 -5.83 -12.08
N SER A 95 3.79 -7.00 -12.45
CA SER A 95 2.49 -7.43 -11.93
C SER A 95 2.43 -7.43 -10.40
N THR A 96 3.49 -7.90 -9.72
CA THR A 96 3.56 -7.89 -8.26
C THR A 96 3.52 -6.47 -7.68
N GLU A 97 4.25 -5.52 -8.27
CA GLU A 97 4.25 -4.12 -7.83
C GLU A 97 2.89 -3.46 -8.06
N LEU A 98 2.22 -3.79 -9.17
CA LEU A 98 0.87 -3.30 -9.48
C LEU A 98 -0.16 -3.81 -8.48
N PHE A 99 -0.11 -5.10 -8.13
CA PHE A 99 -1.02 -5.68 -7.12
C PHE A 99 -0.74 -5.12 -5.73
N ASP A 100 0.53 -5.02 -5.30
CA ASP A 100 0.89 -4.42 -4.02
C ASP A 100 0.42 -2.96 -3.93
N LEU A 101 0.57 -2.20 -5.02
CA LEU A 101 0.05 -0.83 -5.12
C LEU A 101 -1.48 -0.81 -5.05
N ALA A 102 -2.17 -1.67 -5.79
CA ALA A 102 -3.62 -1.72 -5.81
C ALA A 102 -4.20 -2.05 -4.43
N GLU A 103 -3.62 -3.02 -3.72
CA GLU A 103 -4.01 -3.36 -2.34
C GLU A 103 -3.86 -2.15 -1.40
N ALA A 104 -2.71 -1.45 -1.46
CA ALA A 104 -2.48 -0.26 -0.66
C ALA A 104 -3.45 0.89 -1.03
N VAL A 105 -3.69 1.09 -2.32
CA VAL A 105 -4.60 2.11 -2.85
C VAL A 105 -6.03 1.88 -2.37
N GLU A 106 -6.51 0.64 -2.36
CA GLU A 106 -7.83 0.30 -1.80
C GLU A 106 -7.86 0.47 -0.29
N LYS A 107 -6.85 -0.05 0.42
CA LYS A 107 -6.76 0.01 1.88
C LYS A 107 -6.83 1.44 2.40
N TYR A 108 -6.11 2.37 1.76
CA TYR A 108 -6.08 3.78 2.16
C TYR A 108 -7.09 4.64 1.41
N ARG A 109 -7.82 4.06 0.44
CA ARG A 109 -8.74 4.75 -0.46
C ARG A 109 -8.11 5.95 -1.15
N VAL A 110 -7.00 5.72 -1.84
CA VAL A 110 -6.26 6.74 -2.59
C VAL A 110 -6.99 7.04 -3.90
N PHE A 111 -7.88 8.03 -3.87
CA PHE A 111 -8.82 8.30 -4.97
C PHE A 111 -8.18 8.49 -6.35
N PRO A 112 -7.05 9.21 -6.49
CA PRO A 112 -6.41 9.39 -7.80
C PRO A 112 -5.90 8.09 -8.43
N ALA A 113 -5.56 7.10 -7.60
CA ALA A 113 -4.94 5.85 -8.04
C ALA A 113 -5.97 4.71 -8.25
N LEU A 114 -7.11 4.74 -7.55
CA LEU A 114 -8.10 3.66 -7.57
C LEU A 114 -8.49 3.22 -8.98
N GLN A 115 -8.97 4.16 -9.79
CA GLN A 115 -9.40 3.85 -11.15
C GLN A 115 -8.23 3.45 -12.06
N VAL A 116 -7.06 4.05 -11.83
CA VAL A 116 -5.86 3.81 -12.63
C VAL A 116 -5.34 2.38 -12.43
N CYS A 117 -5.25 1.92 -11.19
CA CYS A 117 -4.88 0.54 -10.88
C CYS A 117 -5.91 -0.47 -11.42
N ASN A 118 -7.21 -0.18 -11.26
CA ASN A 118 -8.28 -1.06 -11.75
C ASN A 118 -8.24 -1.26 -13.27
N MET A 119 -8.01 -0.19 -14.02
CA MET A 119 -7.88 -0.29 -15.47
C MET A 119 -6.62 -1.07 -15.87
N ALA A 120 -5.48 -0.81 -15.23
CA ALA A 120 -4.23 -1.50 -15.54
C ALA A 120 -4.31 -3.01 -15.27
N ILE A 121 -4.96 -3.41 -14.16
CA ILE A 121 -5.18 -4.83 -13.82
C ILE A 121 -6.12 -5.49 -14.84
N ALA A 122 -7.15 -4.78 -15.29
CA ALA A 122 -8.10 -5.30 -16.28
C ALA A 122 -7.48 -5.43 -17.69
N GLU A 123 -6.60 -4.50 -18.08
CA GLU A 123 -5.89 -4.50 -19.36
C GLU A 123 -4.81 -5.59 -19.42
N GLY A 124 -4.09 -5.79 -18.32
CA GLY A 124 -3.00 -6.77 -18.21
C GLY A 124 -3.44 -8.21 -18.02
N GLY A 125 -4.62 -8.60 -18.56
CA GLY A 125 -5.23 -9.92 -18.42
C GLY A 125 -4.19 -11.04 -18.40
N VAL A 126 -3.93 -11.56 -17.19
CA VAL A 126 -2.91 -12.59 -16.97
C VAL A 126 -3.34 -13.81 -17.78
N GLU A 127 -2.56 -14.13 -18.82
CA GLU A 127 -2.71 -15.37 -19.57
C GLU A 127 -2.61 -16.52 -18.56
N GLU A 128 -3.72 -17.25 -18.44
CA GLU A 128 -3.78 -18.47 -17.64
C GLU A 128 -2.87 -19.50 -18.31
N GLU A 129 -1.77 -19.87 -17.68
CA GLU A 129 -1.11 -21.13 -18.00
C GLU A 129 -2.08 -22.25 -17.58
N GLU A 130 -2.88 -22.72 -18.54
CA GLU A 130 -3.64 -23.97 -18.43
C GLU A 130 -2.63 -25.12 -18.33
N GLU A 131 -2.25 -25.51 -17.10
CA GLU A 131 -1.70 -26.85 -16.88
C GLU A 131 -2.84 -27.87 -17.02
N GLU A 132 -2.95 -28.48 -18.20
CA GLU A 132 -3.72 -29.71 -18.39
C GLU A 132 -3.09 -30.84 -17.56
N GLU A 133 -3.61 -31.11 -16.35
CA GLU A 133 -3.29 -32.36 -15.64
C GLU A 133 -4.40 -33.41 -15.82
N GLU A 134 -4.02 -34.52 -16.45
CA GLU A 134 -4.77 -35.78 -16.44
C GLU A 134 -4.82 -36.38 -15.02
N GLY A 135 -6.03 -36.43 -14.45
CA GLY A 135 -6.59 -37.62 -13.79
C GLY A 135 -6.11 -38.03 -12.38
N GLY A 136 -6.99 -37.91 -11.37
CA GLY A 136 -6.91 -38.75 -10.15
C GLY A 136 -7.79 -38.32 -8.96
N PRO A 137 -8.45 -39.25 -8.22
CA PRO A 137 -9.64 -38.97 -7.40
C PRO A 137 -9.40 -38.36 -6.00
N PHE A 138 -8.21 -37.83 -5.74
CA PHE A 138 -7.91 -37.11 -4.48
C PHE A 138 -7.33 -35.73 -4.80
N SER A 139 -8.10 -34.94 -5.57
CA SER A 139 -7.72 -33.57 -5.93
C SER A 139 -7.90 -32.64 -4.72
N HIS A 140 -6.78 -32.15 -4.21
CA HIS A 140 -6.73 -31.02 -3.30
C HIS A 140 -7.46 -29.85 -3.96
N ARG A 141 -8.38 -29.26 -3.20
CA ARG A 141 -9.18 -28.09 -3.60
C ARG A 141 -8.26 -27.04 -4.26
N PRO A 142 -8.46 -26.67 -5.54
CA PRO A 142 -7.65 -25.63 -6.14
C PRO A 142 -7.97 -24.28 -5.48
N ILE A 143 -6.94 -23.44 -5.44
CA ILE A 143 -6.89 -22.08 -4.92
C ILE A 143 -7.67 -21.16 -5.89
N ALA A 144 -8.91 -21.52 -6.23
CA ALA A 144 -9.84 -20.74 -7.03
C ALA A 144 -10.74 -19.83 -6.16
N ARG A 145 -10.32 -19.57 -4.92
CA ARG A 145 -11.11 -18.80 -3.94
C ARG A 145 -10.63 -17.35 -3.77
N ALA A 146 -9.46 -16.98 -4.31
CA ALA A 146 -8.99 -15.60 -4.26
C ALA A 146 -9.60 -14.71 -5.37
N ARG A 147 -10.07 -15.31 -6.48
CA ARG A 147 -10.61 -14.56 -7.64
C ARG A 147 -12.07 -14.10 -7.47
N LEU A 148 -12.79 -14.62 -6.47
CA LEU A 148 -14.19 -14.24 -6.21
C LEU A 148 -14.31 -13.08 -5.22
N ASP A 149 -13.33 -12.88 -4.34
CA ASP A 149 -13.40 -11.85 -3.31
C ASP A 149 -13.15 -10.44 -3.90
N PHE A 150 -12.36 -10.30 -4.97
CA PHE A 150 -12.08 -9.01 -5.60
C PHE A 150 -13.23 -8.49 -6.50
N LEU A 151 -13.93 -9.39 -7.19
CA LEU A 151 -15.06 -9.01 -8.09
C LEU A 151 -16.40 -8.88 -7.36
N THR A 152 -16.59 -9.51 -6.19
CA THR A 152 -17.87 -9.42 -5.46
C THR A 152 -17.96 -8.17 -4.59
N VAL A 153 -16.83 -7.64 -4.07
CA VAL A 153 -16.81 -6.41 -3.27
C VAL A 153 -17.17 -5.18 -4.13
N THR A 154 -16.76 -5.13 -5.40
CA THR A 154 -17.10 -4.03 -6.31
C THR A 154 -18.54 -4.09 -6.84
N ALA A 155 -19.12 -5.28 -6.96
CA ALA A 155 -20.52 -5.44 -7.36
C ALA A 155 -21.53 -5.03 -6.25
N LEU A 156 -21.18 -5.16 -4.97
CA LEU A 156 -22.09 -4.86 -3.86
C LEU A 156 -22.18 -3.38 -3.48
N THR A 157 -21.14 -2.57 -3.72
CA THR A 157 -21.21 -1.11 -3.48
C THR A 157 -22.00 -0.37 -4.56
N SER A 158 -22.03 -0.90 -5.79
CA SER A 158 -22.79 -0.31 -6.90
C SER A 158 -24.31 -0.55 -6.80
N TYR A 159 -24.74 -1.55 -6.02
CA TYR A 159 -26.18 -1.88 -5.89
C TYR A 159 -26.91 -1.12 -4.78
N ASN A 160 -26.21 -0.35 -3.93
CA ASN A 160 -26.82 0.29 -2.75
C ASN A 160 -27.04 1.82 -2.87
N ILE A 161 -26.72 2.42 -4.02
CA ILE A 161 -27.02 3.85 -4.30
C ILE A 161 -28.32 4.00 -5.11
N ALA A 162 -28.83 2.90 -5.71
CA ALA A 162 -30.03 2.92 -6.56
C ALA A 162 -31.35 2.57 -5.84
N SER A 163 -31.41 2.51 -4.50
CA SER A 163 -32.65 2.22 -3.75
C SER A 163 -33.09 3.30 -2.76
N HIS A 164 -32.56 4.52 -2.85
CA HIS A 164 -33.06 5.64 -2.03
C HIS A 164 -33.13 6.99 -2.78
N ILE A 165 -33.78 6.97 -3.95
CA ILE A 165 -34.41 8.16 -4.53
C ILE A 165 -35.84 7.79 -4.93
#